data_AF-A0A7V2P4G3-F1
#
_entry.id   AF-A0A7V2P4G3-F1
#
_cell.length_a   1.000
_cell.length_b   1.000
_cell.length_c   1.000
_cell.angle_alpha   90.00
_cell.angle_beta   90.00
_cell.angle_gamma   90.00
#
_symmetry.space_group_name_H-M   'P 1'
#
loop_
_entity.id
_entity.type
_entity.pdbx_description
1 polymer ?
#
loop_
_entity_poly.entity_id
_entity_poly.type
_entity_poly.pdbx_seq_one_letter_code
_entity_poly.pdbx_strand_id
1 'polypeptide(L)'
;MKLENRRWTDEEFGQAFREVMSLYPTGREVDLDEAVEYLRALPPEKSVPAAFDRAKRDGLLLLNPRGGVATLEAMTQLLLCLQNEGGADILPVEPDSYSRRNMFQEAAAGLEESQRQGRSMLNGFPLPIHGVATCRRLTESVQRPLVCRSAAPRTQFVNTIAFVSGITEAIGSATGLALCMEYGLDLAQAIQDQQYTARLVGWFQERGVALGLDVNNTVAAGTIAEPSLSIAYGVIDSLIAAEQGARYQSISYQPNHHFVQDLAGMRAQMKLAQHYFTKFGYDWSGLSQAVHQWNGPFPRDPARAYAIIVLSTAIAYLGKARRIMVKSCEEGLGVPTPQANAAGVRATRQVVDMLRGQEFPESPQLREEQAIIETEGRLLIDKVLEVGDGDIAVGAVRAHEAGLIEFPFSINKANKGQMLLARDATGAVRFLDPGHLPFPKEIRQFHQEKLRERQRSEGLEPLEMLVRDLREVRAPFPEAKTRRLV
;
A
#
# COMPACT_ATOMS: atom_id res chain seq x y z
N MET A 1 13.34 10.00 20.65
CA MET A 1 13.15 8.80 21.49
C MET A 1 14.11 7.71 21.03
N LYS A 2 14.46 6.71 21.84
CA LYS A 2 15.21 5.53 21.37
C LYS A 2 14.24 4.62 20.58
N LEU A 3 14.68 4.06 19.46
CA LEU A 3 13.84 3.10 18.72
C LEU A 3 13.70 1.81 19.52
N GLU A 4 12.46 1.39 19.71
CA GLU A 4 12.06 0.14 20.37
C GLU A 4 10.67 -0.21 19.85
N ASN A 5 10.38 -1.50 19.62
CA ASN A 5 9.03 -1.98 19.37
C ASN A 5 8.27 -2.11 20.69
N ARG A 6 8.01 -0.95 21.31
CA ARG A 6 7.21 -0.80 22.51
C ARG A 6 6.18 0.29 22.29
N ARG A 7 4.96 0.04 22.76
CA ARG A 7 3.90 1.02 22.80
C ARG A 7 4.34 2.30 23.51
N TRP A 8 4.19 3.44 22.85
CA TRP A 8 4.48 4.74 23.46
C TRP A 8 3.50 5.03 24.59
N THR A 9 4.03 5.54 25.69
CA THR A 9 3.23 6.08 26.79
C THR A 9 2.45 7.31 26.32
N ASP A 10 1.40 7.68 27.07
CA ASP A 10 0.60 8.87 26.77
C ASP A 10 1.44 10.16 26.86
N GLU A 11 2.47 10.17 27.71
CA GLU A 11 3.40 11.30 27.83
C GLU A 11 4.30 11.42 26.58
N GLU A 12 4.92 10.31 26.16
CA GLU A 12 5.74 10.24 24.94
C GLU A 12 4.93 10.65 23.70
N PHE A 13 3.72 10.09 23.56
CA PHE A 13 2.81 10.44 22.48
C PHE A 13 2.37 11.91 22.56
N GLY A 14 2.00 12.40 23.75
CA GLY A 14 1.57 13.79 23.94
C GLY A 14 2.67 14.80 23.62
N GLN A 15 3.94 14.49 23.92
CA GLN A 15 5.07 15.31 23.51
C GLN A 15 5.21 15.34 21.99
N ALA A 16 5.29 14.17 21.36
CA ALA A 16 5.41 14.07 19.90
C ALA A 16 4.24 14.76 19.18
N PHE A 17 3.02 14.62 19.71
CA PHE A 17 1.83 15.28 19.18
C PHE A 17 1.95 16.81 19.17
N ARG A 18 2.41 17.42 20.27
CA ARG A 18 2.63 18.87 20.33
C ARG A 18 3.69 19.34 19.32
N GLU A 19 4.77 18.58 19.19
CA GLU A 19 5.84 18.87 18.22
C GLU A 19 5.29 18.81 16.79
N VAL A 20 4.56 17.74 16.44
CA VAL A 20 3.96 17.59 15.11
C VAL A 20 2.94 18.72 14.86
N MET A 21 2.01 18.99 15.78
CA MET A 21 0.99 20.04 15.59
C MET A 21 1.58 21.46 15.54
N SER A 22 2.83 21.67 15.95
CA SER A 22 3.52 22.95 15.80
C SER A 22 4.05 23.22 14.38
N LEU A 23 4.06 22.21 13.49
CA LEU A 23 4.66 22.32 12.16
C LEU A 23 3.92 23.30 11.23
N TYR A 24 2.63 23.57 11.45
CA TYR A 24 1.85 24.51 10.65
C TYR A 24 0.69 25.13 11.46
N PRO A 25 0.24 26.38 11.17
CA PRO A 25 -0.77 27.07 11.97
C PRO A 25 -2.10 26.34 12.19
N THR A 26 -2.57 25.57 11.20
CA THR A 26 -3.81 24.78 11.30
C THR A 26 -3.75 23.68 12.36
N GLY A 27 -2.54 23.29 12.82
CA GLY A 27 -2.38 22.38 13.95
C GLY A 27 -2.95 22.91 15.26
N ARG A 28 -3.16 24.24 15.38
CA ARG A 28 -3.84 24.87 16.53
C ARG A 28 -5.34 24.60 16.57
N GLU A 29 -5.93 24.18 15.45
CA GLU A 29 -7.35 23.81 15.36
C GLU A 29 -7.62 22.40 15.91
N VAL A 30 -6.57 21.62 16.17
CA VAL A 30 -6.70 20.21 16.53
C VAL A 30 -6.97 20.06 18.01
N ASP A 31 -8.20 19.65 18.32
CA ASP A 31 -8.63 19.17 19.63
C ASP A 31 -8.96 17.67 19.51
N LEU A 32 -8.20 16.82 20.22
CA LEU A 32 -8.37 15.37 20.13
C LEU A 32 -9.64 14.87 20.82
N ASP A 33 -10.06 15.51 21.92
CA ASP A 33 -11.25 15.08 22.65
C ASP A 33 -12.51 15.47 21.88
N GLU A 34 -12.53 16.66 21.28
CA GLU A 34 -13.59 17.07 20.35
C GLU A 34 -13.61 16.17 19.10
N ALA A 35 -12.45 15.80 18.56
CA ALA A 35 -12.37 14.89 17.42
C ALA A 35 -12.90 13.49 17.74
N VAL A 36 -12.74 12.99 18.97
CA VAL A 36 -13.37 11.73 19.41
C VAL A 36 -14.89 11.81 19.28
N GLU A 37 -15.49 12.89 19.78
CA GLU A 37 -16.94 13.07 19.72
C GLU A 37 -17.44 13.21 18.28
N TYR A 38 -16.73 13.98 17.45
CA TYR A 38 -17.05 14.09 16.02
C TYR A 38 -17.00 12.72 15.31
N LEU A 39 -15.93 11.95 15.53
CA LEU A 39 -15.74 10.64 14.91
C LEU A 39 -16.76 9.60 15.39
N ARG A 40 -17.17 9.63 16.68
CA ARG A 40 -18.25 8.78 17.21
C ARG A 40 -19.61 9.10 16.60
N ALA A 41 -19.84 10.37 16.26
CA ALA A 41 -21.07 10.81 15.62
C ALA A 41 -21.15 10.49 14.12
N LEU A 42 -20.03 10.07 13.49
CA LEU A 42 -20.05 9.68 12.08
C LEU A 42 -20.93 8.43 11.86
N PRO A 43 -21.74 8.42 10.81
CA PRO A 43 -22.52 7.24 10.47
C PRO A 43 -21.59 6.07 10.07
N PRO A 44 -21.95 4.81 10.36
CA PRO A 44 -21.12 3.63 10.02
C PRO A 44 -20.74 3.55 8.53
N GLU A 45 -21.58 4.06 7.64
CA GLU A 45 -21.33 4.13 6.19
C GLU A 45 -20.14 5.02 5.82
N LYS A 46 -19.67 5.88 6.75
CA LYS A 46 -18.46 6.71 6.60
C LYS A 46 -17.24 6.16 7.36
N SER A 47 -17.33 4.95 7.91
CA SER A 47 -16.22 4.26 8.56
C SER A 47 -15.59 3.22 7.63
N VAL A 48 -14.30 3.38 7.32
CA VAL A 48 -13.52 2.35 6.58
C VAL A 48 -13.47 1.02 7.36
N PRO A 49 -13.17 0.99 8.68
CA PRO A 49 -13.29 -0.24 9.47
C PRO A 49 -14.65 -0.94 9.34
N ALA A 50 -15.76 -0.20 9.44
CA ALA A 50 -17.10 -0.80 9.30
C ALA A 50 -17.35 -1.34 7.88
N ALA A 51 -16.83 -0.67 6.84
CA ALA A 51 -16.89 -1.16 5.47
C ALA A 51 -16.12 -2.47 5.30
N PHE A 52 -14.93 -2.60 5.91
CA PHE A 52 -14.18 -3.85 5.93
C PHE A 52 -14.90 -4.96 6.70
N ASP A 53 -15.50 -4.67 7.85
CA ASP A 53 -16.27 -5.66 8.61
C ASP A 53 -17.46 -6.18 7.80
N ARG A 54 -18.15 -5.29 7.09
CA ARG A 54 -19.20 -5.68 6.12
C ARG A 54 -18.62 -6.54 5.00
N ALA A 55 -17.52 -6.11 4.38
CA ALA A 55 -16.89 -6.86 3.30
C ALA A 55 -16.41 -8.25 3.75
N LYS A 56 -15.96 -8.38 5.02
CA LYS A 56 -15.59 -9.64 5.65
C LYS A 56 -16.80 -10.59 5.74
N ARG A 57 -17.89 -10.10 6.32
CA ARG A 57 -19.15 -10.86 6.49
C ARG A 57 -19.78 -11.27 5.18
N ASP A 58 -19.85 -10.34 4.23
CA ASP A 58 -20.63 -10.51 2.99
C ASP A 58 -19.80 -11.05 1.82
N GLY A 59 -18.48 -11.26 2.01
CA GLY A 59 -17.59 -11.74 0.94
C GLY A 59 -17.37 -10.74 -0.19
N LEU A 60 -17.36 -9.43 0.12
CA LEU A 60 -17.27 -8.36 -0.88
C LEU A 60 -15.81 -7.95 -1.14
N LEU A 61 -15.54 -7.54 -2.38
CA LEU A 61 -14.34 -6.80 -2.77
C LEU A 61 -14.68 -5.31 -2.88
N LEU A 62 -14.15 -4.49 -1.97
CA LEU A 62 -14.35 -3.04 -1.94
C LEU A 62 -13.49 -2.35 -2.99
N LEU A 63 -14.09 -1.48 -3.82
CA LEU A 63 -13.39 -0.72 -4.84
C LEU A 63 -12.97 0.64 -4.30
N ASN A 64 -11.67 0.89 -4.29
CA ASN A 64 -11.08 2.14 -3.82
C ASN A 64 -10.21 2.76 -4.93
N PRO A 65 -10.68 3.79 -5.65
CA PRO A 65 -9.85 4.53 -6.60
C PRO A 65 -8.80 5.40 -5.89
N ARG A 66 -7.98 6.11 -6.69
CA ARG A 66 -7.00 7.11 -6.23
C ARG A 66 -7.44 8.51 -6.69
N GLY A 67 -7.04 9.59 -6.02
CA GLY A 67 -7.41 10.92 -6.48
C GLY A 67 -7.20 12.02 -5.46
N GLY A 68 -6.80 13.19 -5.95
CA GLY A 68 -6.62 14.40 -5.17
C GLY A 68 -6.41 15.60 -6.09
N VAL A 69 -7.03 16.73 -5.76
CA VAL A 69 -6.90 18.01 -6.46
C VAL A 69 -6.89 19.15 -5.43
N ALA A 70 -6.35 20.31 -5.78
CA ALA A 70 -6.00 21.33 -4.79
C ALA A 70 -7.20 21.92 -4.01
N THR A 71 -8.29 22.28 -4.67
CA THR A 71 -9.36 23.07 -4.06
C THR A 71 -10.48 22.19 -3.49
N LEU A 72 -11.16 22.66 -2.44
CA LEU A 72 -12.29 21.94 -1.83
C LEU A 72 -13.39 21.61 -2.84
N GLU A 73 -13.74 22.58 -3.69
CA GLU A 73 -14.81 22.43 -4.68
C GLU A 73 -14.45 21.34 -5.71
N ALA A 74 -13.26 21.44 -6.31
CA ALA A 74 -12.80 20.44 -7.28
C ALA A 74 -12.64 19.05 -6.63
N MET A 75 -12.17 19.01 -5.37
CA MET A 75 -12.05 17.76 -4.63
C MET A 75 -13.42 17.13 -4.37
N THR A 76 -14.41 17.93 -3.96
CA THR A 76 -15.79 17.47 -3.77
C THR A 76 -16.38 16.94 -5.07
N GLN A 77 -16.18 17.64 -6.20
CA GLN A 77 -16.64 17.19 -7.52
C GLN A 77 -15.99 15.88 -7.94
N LEU A 78 -14.66 15.74 -7.75
CA LEU A 78 -13.95 14.49 -8.01
C LEU A 78 -14.54 13.33 -7.21
N LEU A 79 -14.72 13.52 -5.90
CA LEU A 79 -15.24 12.46 -5.03
C LEU A 79 -16.68 12.08 -5.37
N LEU A 80 -17.54 13.05 -5.69
CA LEU A 80 -18.92 12.79 -6.13
C LEU A 80 -18.97 12.06 -7.47
N CYS A 81 -18.06 12.36 -8.40
CA CYS A 81 -17.94 11.61 -9.66
C CYS A 81 -17.57 10.15 -9.40
N LEU A 82 -16.54 9.89 -8.57
CA LEU A 82 -16.13 8.53 -8.20
C LEU A 82 -17.23 7.76 -7.46
N GLN A 83 -17.97 8.44 -6.59
CA GLN A 83 -19.08 7.86 -5.84
C GLN A 83 -20.27 7.53 -6.75
N ASN A 84 -20.75 8.51 -7.52
CA ASN A 84 -22.06 8.44 -8.18
C ASN A 84 -21.95 7.86 -9.60
N GLU A 85 -20.90 8.20 -10.35
CA GLU A 85 -20.68 7.71 -11.71
C GLU A 85 -19.75 6.49 -11.74
N GLY A 86 -18.81 6.40 -10.80
CA GLY A 86 -17.89 5.27 -10.67
C GLY A 86 -18.48 4.09 -9.89
N GLY A 87 -19.25 4.36 -8.83
CA GLY A 87 -19.73 3.34 -7.91
C GLY A 87 -18.65 2.83 -6.94
N ALA A 88 -17.73 3.73 -6.54
CA ALA A 88 -16.68 3.42 -5.57
C ALA A 88 -17.25 3.16 -4.17
N ASP A 89 -16.64 2.20 -3.46
CA ASP A 89 -17.05 1.82 -2.09
C ASP A 89 -16.32 2.64 -1.02
N ILE A 90 -15.07 3.04 -1.30
CA ILE A 90 -14.23 3.89 -0.45
C ILE A 90 -13.63 4.99 -1.34
N LEU A 91 -13.64 6.24 -0.88
CA LEU A 91 -13.17 7.38 -1.66
C LEU A 91 -11.78 7.87 -1.22
N PRO A 92 -10.89 8.23 -2.16
CA PRO A 92 -9.53 8.65 -1.86
C PRO A 92 -9.44 10.14 -1.53
N VAL A 93 -8.56 10.47 -0.59
CA VAL A 93 -7.99 11.81 -0.44
C VAL A 93 -6.49 11.69 -0.55
N GLU A 94 -5.95 11.95 -1.74
CA GLU A 94 -4.50 11.98 -1.96
C GLU A 94 -3.92 13.35 -1.65
N PRO A 95 -3.04 13.49 -0.64
CA PRO A 95 -2.37 14.74 -0.36
C PRO A 95 -1.39 15.12 -1.47
N ASP A 96 -1.18 16.41 -1.68
CA ASP A 96 -0.19 16.88 -2.65
C ASP A 96 1.24 16.53 -2.22
N SER A 97 2.18 16.51 -3.17
CA SER A 97 3.57 16.11 -2.91
C SER A 97 4.34 17.04 -1.97
N TYR A 98 3.94 18.32 -1.85
CA TYR A 98 4.57 19.24 -0.90
C TYR A 98 4.10 18.93 0.53
N SER A 99 2.79 18.75 0.73
CA SER A 99 2.24 18.32 2.02
C SER A 99 2.84 17.00 2.51
N ARG A 100 3.08 16.05 1.60
CA ARG A 100 3.74 14.75 1.89
C ARG A 100 5.20 14.87 2.35
N ARG A 101 5.81 16.05 2.19
CA ARG A 101 7.20 16.35 2.56
C ARG A 101 7.31 17.44 3.61
N ASN A 102 6.19 17.81 4.25
CA ASN A 102 6.09 18.93 5.19
C ASN A 102 6.51 20.30 4.59
N MET A 103 6.42 20.43 3.26
CA MET A 103 6.67 21.67 2.51
C MET A 103 5.39 22.52 2.45
N PHE A 104 4.87 22.91 3.61
CA PHE A 104 3.53 23.48 3.71
C PHE A 104 3.40 24.87 3.10
N GLN A 105 4.49 25.64 3.00
CA GLN A 105 4.46 26.95 2.35
C GLN A 105 4.27 26.80 0.83
N GLU A 106 4.94 25.82 0.22
CA GLU A 106 4.81 25.49 -1.18
C GLU A 106 3.42 24.90 -1.49
N ALA A 107 2.87 24.09 -0.59
CA ALA A 107 1.49 23.62 -0.69
C ALA A 107 0.49 24.79 -0.63
N ALA A 108 0.69 25.77 0.26
CA ALA A 108 -0.15 26.96 0.36
C ALA A 108 -0.09 27.82 -0.91
N ALA A 109 1.11 28.12 -1.40
CA ALA A 109 1.29 28.85 -2.66
C ALA A 109 0.65 28.10 -3.85
N GLY A 110 0.77 26.78 -3.89
CA GLY A 110 0.13 25.95 -4.91
C GLY A 110 -1.40 25.95 -4.83
N LEU A 111 -1.98 26.04 -3.63
CA LEU A 111 -3.42 26.19 -3.44
C LEU A 111 -3.92 27.55 -3.95
N GLU A 112 -3.24 28.64 -3.57
CA GLU A 112 -3.56 29.99 -4.03
C GLU A 112 -3.49 30.10 -5.56
N GLU A 113 -2.43 29.57 -6.17
CA GLU A 113 -2.29 29.55 -7.63
C GLU A 113 -3.38 28.70 -8.29
N SER A 114 -3.78 27.57 -7.68
CA SER A 114 -4.87 26.73 -8.20
C SER A 114 -6.21 27.48 -8.21
N GLN A 115 -6.48 28.26 -7.17
CA GLN A 115 -7.67 29.11 -7.09
C GLN A 115 -7.63 30.21 -8.16
N ARG A 116 -6.47 30.84 -8.36
CA ARG A 116 -6.27 31.91 -9.35
C ARG A 116 -6.46 31.42 -10.79
N GLN A 117 -5.99 30.21 -11.11
CA GLN A 117 -6.01 29.65 -12.46
C GLN A 117 -7.29 28.86 -12.78
N GLY A 118 -8.15 28.59 -11.79
CA GLY A 118 -9.33 27.76 -11.96
C GLY A 118 -9.03 26.29 -12.30
N ARG A 119 -7.81 25.82 -12.04
CA ARG A 119 -7.38 24.43 -12.24
C ARG A 119 -6.32 24.03 -11.23
N SER A 120 -6.23 22.74 -10.90
CA SER A 120 -5.25 22.25 -9.92
C SER A 120 -3.82 22.44 -10.43
N MET A 121 -3.00 23.09 -9.60
CA MET A 121 -1.54 23.23 -9.76
C MET A 121 -0.77 22.33 -8.81
N LEU A 122 -1.48 21.67 -7.90
CA LEU A 122 -1.01 20.58 -7.07
C LEU A 122 -1.45 19.24 -7.65
N ASN A 123 -0.68 18.20 -7.37
CA ASN A 123 -1.00 16.81 -7.72
C ASN A 123 -1.83 16.09 -6.64
N GLY A 124 -2.49 16.84 -5.74
CA GLY A 124 -3.24 16.31 -4.62
C GLY A 124 -3.96 17.41 -3.82
N PHE A 125 -4.69 16.99 -2.80
CA PHE A 125 -5.45 17.85 -1.89
C PHE A 125 -4.60 18.26 -0.67
N PRO A 126 -4.26 19.53 -0.48
CA PRO A 126 -3.39 20.00 0.60
C PRO A 126 -4.13 20.03 1.95
N LEU A 127 -4.43 18.85 2.52
CA LEU A 127 -5.08 18.68 3.82
C LEU A 127 -4.54 19.63 4.92
N PRO A 128 -3.20 19.75 5.12
CA PRO A 128 -2.64 20.63 6.14
C PRO A 128 -3.03 22.10 5.97
N ILE A 129 -3.21 22.55 4.74
CA ILE A 129 -3.45 23.95 4.41
C ILE A 129 -4.94 24.29 4.55
N HIS A 130 -5.81 23.34 4.18
CA HIS A 130 -7.26 23.50 4.33
C HIS A 130 -7.72 23.53 5.79
N GLY A 131 -7.00 22.85 6.69
CA GLY A 131 -7.34 22.79 8.12
C GLY A 131 -8.54 21.89 8.43
N VAL A 132 -8.87 21.75 9.71
CA VAL A 132 -9.83 20.74 10.19
C VAL A 132 -11.24 21.05 9.68
N ALA A 133 -11.69 22.29 9.82
CA ALA A 133 -13.06 22.69 9.46
C ALA A 133 -13.36 22.48 7.97
N THR A 134 -12.43 22.85 7.08
CA THR A 134 -12.59 22.67 5.63
C THR A 134 -12.56 21.20 5.25
N CYS A 135 -11.69 20.41 5.88
CA CYS A 135 -11.61 18.98 5.61
C CYS A 135 -12.85 18.22 6.12
N ARG A 136 -13.48 18.65 7.23
CA ARG A 136 -14.78 18.12 7.67
C ARG A 136 -15.89 18.39 6.67
N ARG A 137 -15.93 19.59 6.08
CA ARG A 137 -16.87 19.88 4.99
C ARG A 137 -16.72 18.93 3.80
N LEU A 138 -15.50 18.47 3.51
CA LEU A 138 -15.24 17.44 2.50
C LEU A 138 -15.78 16.07 2.93
N THR A 139 -15.52 15.66 4.17
CA THR A 139 -16.06 14.41 4.74
C THR A 139 -17.59 14.40 4.74
N GLU A 140 -18.21 15.53 5.05
CA GLU A 140 -19.66 15.71 5.14
C GLU A 140 -20.35 15.72 3.77
N SER A 141 -19.67 16.18 2.72
CA SER A 141 -20.24 16.32 1.36
C SER A 141 -20.42 15.00 0.61
N VAL A 142 -19.84 13.90 1.08
CA VAL A 142 -19.92 12.57 0.47
C VAL A 142 -20.65 11.58 1.37
N GLN A 143 -21.02 10.41 0.84
CA GLN A 143 -21.75 9.35 1.54
C GLN A 143 -20.91 8.11 1.84
N ARG A 144 -19.69 8.04 1.29
CA ARG A 144 -18.76 6.92 1.42
C ARG A 144 -17.65 7.26 2.42
N PRO A 145 -16.99 6.26 3.02
CA PRO A 145 -15.86 6.50 3.89
C PRO A 145 -14.68 7.03 3.06
N LEU A 146 -13.87 7.88 3.70
CA LEU A 146 -12.67 8.46 3.09
C LEU A 146 -11.41 7.77 3.61
N VAL A 147 -10.39 7.68 2.74
CA VAL A 147 -9.02 7.26 3.10
C VAL A 147 -7.99 8.32 2.70
N CYS A 148 -7.12 8.69 3.65
CA CYS A 148 -5.98 9.56 3.40
C CYS A 148 -4.83 8.76 2.78
N ARG A 149 -4.61 8.95 1.48
CA ARG A 149 -3.58 8.24 0.72
C ARG A 149 -2.28 9.04 0.66
N SER A 150 -1.71 9.30 1.83
CA SER A 150 -0.52 10.14 2.00
C SER A 150 0.77 9.52 1.44
N ALA A 151 0.92 8.18 1.44
CA ALA A 151 2.00 7.44 0.78
C ALA A 151 3.38 8.13 0.83
N ALA A 152 3.81 8.55 2.02
CA ALA A 152 5.11 9.16 2.27
C ALA A 152 5.54 8.90 3.73
N PRO A 153 6.86 8.91 4.02
CA PRO A 153 7.36 8.51 5.33
C PRO A 153 7.07 9.54 6.44
N ARG A 154 7.01 10.84 6.13
CA ARG A 154 6.84 11.94 7.11
C ARG A 154 5.42 12.52 7.10
N THR A 155 4.43 11.69 7.42
CA THR A 155 3.01 12.00 7.21
C THR A 155 2.22 12.25 8.49
N GLN A 156 2.89 12.43 9.63
CA GLN A 156 2.27 12.61 10.95
C GLN A 156 1.26 13.75 10.97
N PHE A 157 1.64 14.94 10.47
CA PHE A 157 0.76 16.11 10.44
C PHE A 157 -0.45 15.87 9.54
N VAL A 158 -0.19 15.41 8.31
CA VAL A 158 -1.21 15.12 7.29
C VAL A 158 -2.21 14.08 7.79
N ASN A 159 -1.72 12.98 8.36
CA ASN A 159 -2.57 11.90 8.88
C ASN A 159 -3.34 12.36 10.13
N THR A 160 -2.75 13.20 10.99
CA THR A 160 -3.48 13.77 12.14
C THR A 160 -4.64 14.63 11.66
N ILE A 161 -4.40 15.59 10.75
CA ILE A 161 -5.45 16.43 10.17
C ILE A 161 -6.52 15.57 9.49
N ALA A 162 -6.12 14.51 8.76
CA ALA A 162 -7.06 13.61 8.12
C ALA A 162 -8.02 12.96 9.14
N PHE A 163 -7.47 12.31 10.17
CA PHE A 163 -8.26 11.61 11.17
C PHE A 163 -9.22 12.54 11.93
N VAL A 164 -8.74 13.68 12.43
CA VAL A 164 -9.59 14.62 13.18
C VAL A 164 -10.65 15.32 12.31
N SER A 165 -10.51 15.22 10.99
CA SER A 165 -11.49 15.71 10.01
C SER A 165 -12.48 14.65 9.54
N GLY A 166 -12.46 13.44 10.12
CA GLY A 166 -13.40 12.37 9.79
C GLY A 166 -12.98 11.43 8.66
N ILE A 167 -11.73 11.51 8.19
CA ILE A 167 -11.17 10.52 7.28
C ILE A 167 -10.75 9.32 8.12
N THR A 168 -11.42 8.17 7.95
CA THR A 168 -11.37 7.06 8.92
C THR A 168 -10.32 5.98 8.60
N GLU A 169 -9.46 6.21 7.62
CA GLU A 169 -8.25 5.42 7.36
C GLU A 169 -7.14 6.31 6.82
N ALA A 170 -5.88 5.99 7.14
CA ALA A 170 -4.72 6.60 6.50
C ALA A 170 -3.70 5.52 6.08
N ILE A 171 -2.85 5.85 5.12
CA ILE A 171 -1.70 5.00 4.78
C ILE A 171 -0.63 5.09 5.87
N GLY A 172 -0.09 3.94 6.25
CA GLY A 172 1.13 3.81 7.05
C GLY A 172 2.03 2.70 6.50
N SER A 173 3.32 2.80 6.74
CA SER A 173 4.30 1.73 6.47
C SER A 173 5.62 2.14 7.10
N ALA A 174 6.05 1.39 8.12
CA ALA A 174 7.22 1.69 8.93
C ALA A 174 8.52 1.65 8.12
N THR A 175 8.59 0.75 7.13
CA THR A 175 9.80 0.56 6.32
C THR A 175 9.60 0.96 4.86
N GLY A 176 8.61 0.38 4.17
CA GLY A 176 8.44 0.48 2.72
C GLY A 176 8.43 1.90 2.18
N LEU A 177 7.67 2.82 2.81
CA LEU A 177 7.58 4.22 2.35
C LEU A 177 8.90 4.99 2.45
N ALA A 178 9.72 4.70 3.47
CA ALA A 178 11.04 5.32 3.58
C ALA A 178 11.98 4.82 2.48
N LEU A 179 11.95 3.51 2.22
CA LEU A 179 12.83 2.84 1.27
C LEU A 179 12.58 3.30 -0.18
N CYS A 180 11.33 3.57 -0.54
CA CYS A 180 10.97 3.94 -1.91
C CYS A 180 10.77 5.44 -2.17
N MET A 181 10.57 6.28 -1.14
CA MET A 181 10.19 7.69 -1.34
C MET A 181 11.28 8.71 -0.97
N GLU A 182 12.26 8.36 -0.13
CA GLU A 182 13.27 9.33 0.31
C GLU A 182 14.68 8.72 0.40
N TYR A 183 15.61 9.21 -0.42
CA TYR A 183 16.99 8.67 -0.54
C TYR A 183 17.76 8.67 0.80
N GLY A 184 17.69 9.80 1.52
CA GLY A 184 18.55 10.08 2.67
C GLY A 184 17.90 9.87 4.03
N LEU A 185 16.63 9.48 4.08
CA LEU A 185 15.91 9.31 5.34
C LEU A 185 16.50 8.16 6.14
N ASP A 186 16.80 8.43 7.41
CA ASP A 186 17.21 7.42 8.35
C ASP A 186 16.04 6.45 8.64
N LEU A 187 16.28 5.16 8.51
CA LEU A 187 15.22 4.15 8.63
C LEU A 187 14.69 4.06 10.07
N ALA A 188 15.54 4.27 11.09
CA ALA A 188 15.08 4.28 12.47
C ALA A 188 14.13 5.47 12.72
N GLN A 189 14.48 6.65 12.21
CA GLN A 189 13.59 7.82 12.24
C GLN A 189 12.27 7.54 11.50
N ALA A 190 12.31 6.93 10.32
CA ALA A 190 11.10 6.61 9.57
C ALA A 190 10.17 5.65 10.34
N ILE A 191 10.73 4.63 11.00
CA ILE A 191 9.94 3.71 11.82
C ILE A 191 9.29 4.47 13.00
N GLN A 192 10.02 5.38 13.66
CA GLN A 192 9.46 6.21 14.73
C GLN A 192 8.33 7.13 14.25
N ASP A 193 8.50 7.74 13.08
CA ASP A 193 7.49 8.58 12.44
C ASP A 193 6.19 7.80 12.17
N GLN A 194 6.32 6.51 11.87
CA GLN A 194 5.19 5.63 11.61
C GLN A 194 4.60 5.04 12.90
N GLN A 195 5.42 4.85 13.94
CA GLN A 195 4.94 4.56 15.30
C GLN A 195 4.04 5.68 15.83
N TYR A 196 4.34 6.96 15.53
CA TYR A 196 3.44 8.07 15.86
C TYR A 196 2.05 7.87 15.24
N THR A 197 2.00 7.59 13.94
CA THR A 197 0.71 7.44 13.21
C THR A 197 -0.07 6.25 13.76
N ALA A 198 0.59 5.12 13.99
CA ALA A 198 -0.04 3.94 14.58
C ALA A 198 -0.49 4.18 16.04
N ARG A 199 0.28 4.95 16.83
CA ARG A 199 -0.07 5.33 18.20
C ARG A 199 -1.26 6.27 18.24
N LEU A 200 -1.37 7.21 17.31
CA LEU A 200 -2.54 8.07 17.12
C LEU A 200 -3.80 7.23 16.86
N VAL A 201 -3.73 6.28 15.92
CA VAL A 201 -4.82 5.32 15.66
C VAL A 201 -5.16 4.52 16.92
N GLY A 202 -4.16 3.98 17.61
CA GLY A 202 -4.35 3.26 18.87
C GLY A 202 -5.01 4.11 19.96
N TRP A 203 -4.65 5.40 20.06
CA TRP A 203 -5.18 6.35 21.04
C TRP A 203 -6.67 6.61 20.85
N PHE A 204 -7.12 6.74 19.60
CA PHE A 204 -8.53 6.86 19.24
C PHE A 204 -9.30 5.56 19.52
N GLN A 205 -8.70 4.41 19.21
CA GLN A 205 -9.33 3.11 19.46
C GLN A 205 -9.50 2.80 20.94
N GLU A 206 -8.57 3.21 21.81
CA GLU A 206 -8.75 3.13 23.27
C GLU A 206 -9.97 3.92 23.76
N ARG A 207 -10.35 4.95 23.01
CA ARG A 207 -11.54 5.78 23.23
C ARG A 207 -12.72 5.32 22.37
N GLY A 208 -12.71 4.09 21.88
CA GLY A 208 -13.85 3.49 21.18
C GLY A 208 -14.10 4.03 19.77
N VAL A 209 -13.13 4.74 19.17
CA VAL A 209 -13.21 5.18 17.77
C VAL A 209 -12.42 4.22 16.89
N ALA A 210 -13.10 3.53 15.97
CA ALA A 210 -12.45 2.65 15.01
C ALA A 210 -11.83 3.46 13.86
N LEU A 211 -10.51 3.40 13.72
CA LEU A 211 -9.75 3.97 12.61
C LEU A 211 -8.90 2.89 11.94
N GLY A 212 -8.78 2.97 10.62
CA GLY A 212 -7.97 2.04 9.83
C GLY A 212 -6.55 2.53 9.57
N LEU A 213 -5.64 1.58 9.39
CA LEU A 213 -4.31 1.82 8.83
C LEU A 213 -4.11 0.94 7.58
N ASP A 214 -3.87 1.56 6.41
CA ASP A 214 -3.46 0.88 5.18
C ASP A 214 -1.95 0.67 5.21
N VAL A 215 -1.53 -0.53 5.64
CA VAL A 215 -0.13 -0.96 5.67
C VAL A 215 0.34 -1.21 4.24
N ASN A 216 0.96 -0.20 3.64
CA ASN A 216 1.31 -0.22 2.23
C ASN A 216 2.73 -0.72 1.99
N ASN A 217 2.90 -2.05 2.05
CA ASN A 217 4.13 -2.76 1.69
C ASN A 217 4.30 -2.97 0.17
N THR A 218 3.35 -2.51 -0.66
CA THR A 218 3.39 -2.68 -2.13
C THR A 218 4.06 -1.54 -2.88
N VAL A 219 4.61 -0.56 -2.17
CA VAL A 219 5.32 0.58 -2.79
C VAL A 219 6.72 0.16 -3.30
N ALA A 220 6.85 -1.08 -3.77
CA ALA A 220 8.01 -1.63 -4.46
C ALA A 220 8.21 -0.92 -5.82
N ALA A 221 8.61 0.35 -5.80
CA ALA A 221 9.05 1.20 -6.92
C ALA A 221 8.25 1.12 -8.24
N GLY A 222 7.03 0.58 -8.24
CA GLY A 222 6.30 0.23 -9.46
C GLY A 222 7.01 -0.85 -10.30
N THR A 223 7.47 -1.94 -9.67
CA THR A 223 8.24 -3.00 -10.35
C THR A 223 7.72 -4.39 -9.96
N ILE A 224 8.30 -5.43 -10.58
CA ILE A 224 8.07 -6.81 -10.16
C ILE A 224 8.60 -7.00 -8.73
N ALA A 225 7.84 -7.74 -7.92
CA ALA A 225 8.23 -8.04 -6.55
C ALA A 225 7.89 -9.50 -6.24
N GLU A 226 8.86 -10.26 -5.77
CA GLU A 226 8.59 -11.63 -5.33
C GLU A 226 7.64 -11.59 -4.10
N PRO A 227 6.54 -12.38 -4.08
CA PRO A 227 5.54 -12.32 -3.02
C PRO A 227 6.09 -12.41 -1.59
N SER A 228 7.05 -13.28 -1.31
CA SER A 228 7.59 -13.48 0.04
C SER A 228 8.23 -12.21 0.61
N LEU A 229 8.91 -11.40 -0.21
CA LEU A 229 9.46 -10.10 0.20
C LEU A 229 8.35 -9.13 0.60
N SER A 230 7.36 -8.96 -0.29
CA SER A 230 6.23 -8.07 -0.04
C SER A 230 5.49 -8.47 1.25
N ILE A 231 5.27 -9.77 1.44
CA ILE A 231 4.64 -10.32 2.64
C ILE A 231 5.48 -10.03 3.89
N ALA A 232 6.80 -10.23 3.84
CA ALA A 232 7.68 -9.96 4.97
C ALA A 232 7.58 -8.50 5.44
N TYR A 233 7.67 -7.54 4.52
CA TYR A 233 7.47 -6.12 4.84
C TYR A 233 6.10 -5.82 5.41
N GLY A 234 5.05 -6.37 4.81
CA GLY A 234 3.67 -6.20 5.29
C GLY A 234 3.50 -6.69 6.73
N VAL A 235 4.06 -7.86 7.07
CA VAL A 235 4.00 -8.40 8.43
C VAL A 235 4.84 -7.57 9.40
N ILE A 236 6.07 -7.21 9.05
CA ILE A 236 6.96 -6.38 9.88
C ILE A 236 6.26 -5.06 10.26
N ASP A 237 5.77 -4.33 9.25
CA ASP A 237 5.13 -3.04 9.45
C ASP A 237 3.82 -3.19 10.25
N SER A 238 3.06 -4.27 10.04
CA SER A 238 1.81 -4.52 10.76
C SER A 238 2.03 -4.85 12.24
N LEU A 239 3.12 -5.56 12.57
CA LEU A 239 3.50 -5.84 13.96
C LEU A 239 3.91 -4.56 14.69
N ILE A 240 4.66 -3.68 14.03
CA ILE A 240 5.04 -2.36 14.57
C ILE A 240 3.78 -1.52 14.83
N ALA A 241 2.82 -1.53 13.91
CA ALA A 241 1.56 -0.81 14.08
C ALA A 241 0.68 -1.42 15.18
N ALA A 242 0.61 -2.75 15.27
CA ALA A 242 -0.17 -3.47 16.27
C ALA A 242 0.32 -3.17 17.70
N GLU A 243 1.65 -3.12 17.90
CA GLU A 243 2.27 -2.76 19.19
C GLU A 243 1.83 -1.36 19.67
N GLN A 244 1.66 -0.41 18.74
CA GLN A 244 1.17 0.93 19.10
C GLN A 244 -0.35 0.98 19.38
N GLY A 245 -1.05 -0.12 19.12
CA GLY A 245 -2.47 -0.30 19.39
C GLY A 245 -3.37 -0.26 18.15
N ALA A 246 -2.84 -0.19 16.92
CA ALA A 246 -3.66 -0.22 15.71
C ALA A 246 -4.27 -1.61 15.47
N ARG A 247 -5.61 -1.71 15.47
CA ARG A 247 -6.31 -3.00 15.38
C ARG A 247 -6.86 -3.26 13.97
N TYR A 248 -7.41 -2.23 13.34
CA TYR A 248 -7.92 -2.31 11.97
C TYR A 248 -6.79 -2.00 11.00
N GLN A 249 -6.24 -3.04 10.39
CA GLN A 249 -5.12 -2.93 9.48
C GLN A 249 -5.46 -3.62 8.16
N SER A 250 -5.02 -3.03 7.05
CA SER A 250 -5.07 -3.67 5.73
C SER A 250 -3.66 -3.85 5.19
N ILE A 251 -3.24 -5.09 4.96
CA ILE A 251 -1.92 -5.41 4.39
C ILE A 251 -2.05 -5.41 2.87
N SER A 252 -1.16 -4.69 2.21
CA SER A 252 -1.19 -4.53 0.76
C SER A 252 -0.56 -5.73 0.02
N TYR A 253 -1.10 -6.09 -1.14
CA TYR A 253 -0.52 -7.07 -2.07
C TYR A 253 -0.56 -6.53 -3.50
N GLN A 254 0.49 -6.71 -4.30
CA GLN A 254 0.51 -6.32 -5.71
C GLN A 254 0.62 -7.59 -6.56
N PRO A 255 -0.31 -7.83 -7.49
CA PRO A 255 -0.21 -8.93 -8.42
C PRO A 255 0.96 -8.73 -9.39
N ASN A 256 1.68 -9.81 -9.67
CA ASN A 256 2.68 -9.86 -10.74
C ASN A 256 2.09 -10.41 -12.05
N HIS A 257 0.79 -10.67 -12.09
CA HIS A 257 0.03 -11.20 -13.24
C HIS A 257 0.27 -12.69 -13.51
N HIS A 258 0.64 -13.45 -12.49
CA HIS A 258 0.78 -14.90 -12.60
C HIS A 258 -0.19 -15.57 -11.61
N PHE A 259 -1.32 -16.08 -12.11
CA PHE A 259 -2.43 -16.56 -11.26
C PHE A 259 -2.01 -17.47 -10.11
N VAL A 260 -1.20 -18.52 -10.37
CA VAL A 260 -0.82 -19.47 -9.31
C VAL A 260 -0.02 -18.78 -8.21
N GLN A 261 1.10 -18.14 -8.58
CA GLN A 261 1.94 -17.34 -7.68
C GLN A 261 1.15 -16.25 -6.94
N ASP A 262 0.30 -15.48 -7.63
CA ASP A 262 -0.41 -14.39 -6.98
C ASP A 262 -1.45 -14.87 -5.97
N LEU A 263 -2.21 -15.92 -6.31
CA LEU A 263 -3.16 -16.52 -5.39
C LEU A 263 -2.45 -17.23 -4.22
N ALA A 264 -1.32 -17.89 -4.48
CA ALA A 264 -0.46 -18.47 -3.44
C ALA A 264 0.07 -17.40 -2.50
N GLY A 265 0.59 -16.28 -3.03
CA GLY A 265 1.10 -15.15 -2.27
C GLY A 265 0.04 -14.49 -1.41
N MET A 266 -1.16 -14.26 -1.97
CA MET A 266 -2.27 -13.69 -1.22
C MET A 266 -2.70 -14.57 -0.03
N ARG A 267 -2.72 -15.89 -0.20
CA ARG A 267 -3.02 -16.84 0.89
C ARG A 267 -1.90 -16.90 1.93
N ALA A 268 -0.65 -16.98 1.48
CA ALA A 268 0.53 -16.98 2.33
C ALA A 268 0.60 -15.71 3.19
N GLN A 269 0.26 -14.54 2.62
CA GLN A 269 0.25 -13.26 3.32
C GLN A 269 -0.64 -13.31 4.57
N MET A 270 -1.90 -13.71 4.40
CA MET A 270 -2.85 -13.74 5.52
C MET A 270 -2.47 -14.78 6.55
N LYS A 271 -1.98 -15.95 6.12
CA LYS A 271 -1.56 -17.01 7.04
C LYS A 271 -0.33 -16.62 7.86
N LEU A 272 0.67 -16.00 7.24
CA LEU A 272 1.86 -15.51 7.94
C LEU A 272 1.50 -14.36 8.88
N ALA A 273 0.71 -13.38 8.43
CA ALA A 273 0.29 -12.27 9.29
C ALA A 273 -0.47 -12.76 10.53
N GLN A 274 -1.45 -13.66 10.36
CA GLN A 274 -2.18 -14.27 11.49
C GLN A 274 -1.27 -15.05 12.44
N HIS A 275 -0.32 -15.81 11.88
CA HIS A 275 0.66 -16.56 12.67
C HIS A 275 1.50 -15.63 13.57
N TYR A 276 2.06 -14.55 13.00
CA TYR A 276 2.88 -13.62 13.77
C TYR A 276 2.06 -12.76 14.74
N PHE A 277 0.86 -12.30 14.36
CA PHE A 277 -0.05 -11.63 15.30
C PHE A 277 -0.33 -12.51 16.51
N THR A 278 -0.66 -13.78 16.28
CA THR A 278 -0.88 -14.75 17.37
C THR A 278 0.38 -14.97 18.21
N LYS A 279 1.56 -15.10 17.58
CA LYS A 279 2.85 -15.27 18.27
C LYS A 279 3.15 -14.11 19.24
N PHE A 280 2.76 -12.88 18.89
CA PHE A 280 2.96 -11.68 19.71
C PHE A 280 1.75 -11.29 20.56
N GLY A 281 0.66 -12.07 20.54
CA GLY A 281 -0.53 -11.81 21.36
C GLY A 281 -1.43 -10.67 20.84
N TYR A 282 -1.31 -10.29 19.57
CA TYR A 282 -2.18 -9.29 18.95
C TYR A 282 -3.44 -9.93 18.37
N ASP A 283 -4.56 -9.22 18.49
CA ASP A 283 -5.81 -9.59 17.80
C ASP A 283 -5.70 -9.30 16.30
N TRP A 284 -5.96 -10.32 15.48
CA TRP A 284 -5.96 -10.22 14.02
C TRP A 284 -7.37 -10.09 13.42
N SER A 285 -8.43 -10.01 14.23
CA SER A 285 -9.81 -9.89 13.76
C SER A 285 -10.02 -8.67 12.83
N GLY A 286 -9.32 -7.56 13.12
CA GLY A 286 -9.32 -6.33 12.32
C GLY A 286 -8.49 -6.42 11.03
N LEU A 287 -7.68 -7.47 10.85
CA LEU A 287 -6.75 -7.59 9.72
C LEU A 287 -7.48 -7.92 8.41
N SER A 288 -7.13 -7.21 7.34
CA SER A 288 -7.67 -7.40 5.98
C SER A 288 -6.55 -7.41 4.95
N GLN A 289 -6.85 -7.91 3.74
CA GLN A 289 -5.95 -7.81 2.59
C GLN A 289 -6.48 -6.79 1.57
N ALA A 290 -5.58 -5.93 1.10
CA ALA A 290 -5.84 -4.96 0.05
C ALA A 290 -4.95 -5.24 -1.16
N VAL A 291 -5.55 -5.43 -2.33
CA VAL A 291 -4.80 -5.65 -3.56
C VAL A 291 -4.62 -4.33 -4.31
N HIS A 292 -3.42 -4.02 -4.73
CA HIS A 292 -3.17 -2.91 -5.65
C HIS A 292 -3.13 -3.44 -7.07
N GLN A 293 -3.99 -2.93 -7.96
CA GLN A 293 -3.72 -3.12 -9.38
C GLN A 293 -2.32 -2.60 -9.70
N TRP A 294 -1.66 -3.19 -10.70
CA TRP A 294 -0.26 -2.95 -11.06
C TRP A 294 0.24 -1.52 -10.74
N ASN A 295 1.27 -1.37 -9.91
CA ASN A 295 1.84 -0.03 -9.64
C ASN A 295 2.99 0.32 -10.58
N GLY A 296 3.41 -0.59 -11.46
CA GLY A 296 4.44 -0.27 -12.44
C GLY A 296 3.93 0.55 -13.63
N PRO A 297 4.82 0.87 -14.58
CA PRO A 297 4.48 1.70 -15.70
C PRO A 297 3.36 1.07 -16.55
N PHE A 298 2.35 1.87 -16.91
CA PHE A 298 1.25 1.47 -17.77
C PHE A 298 1.54 1.75 -19.25
N PRO A 299 0.94 1.00 -20.18
CA PRO A 299 0.86 1.38 -21.58
C PRO A 299 0.06 2.69 -21.74
N ARG A 300 0.39 3.48 -22.77
CA ARG A 300 -0.35 4.71 -23.10
C ARG A 300 -1.67 4.45 -23.81
N ASP A 301 -1.82 3.25 -24.38
CA ASP A 301 -3.04 2.82 -25.06
C ASP A 301 -4.11 2.43 -24.02
N PRO A 302 -5.29 3.09 -24.02
CA PRO A 302 -6.33 2.82 -23.02
C PRO A 302 -6.82 1.37 -23.02
N ALA A 303 -6.93 0.71 -24.17
CA ALA A 303 -7.41 -0.67 -24.23
C ALA A 303 -6.42 -1.64 -23.56
N ARG A 304 -5.12 -1.45 -23.81
CA ARG A 304 -4.06 -2.20 -23.10
C ARG A 304 -4.01 -1.88 -21.61
N ALA A 305 -4.26 -0.63 -21.22
CA ALA A 305 -4.34 -0.26 -19.80
C ALA A 305 -5.50 -0.98 -19.10
N TYR A 306 -6.68 -1.07 -19.74
CA TYR A 306 -7.80 -1.83 -19.21
C TYR A 306 -7.50 -3.33 -19.07
N ALA A 307 -6.70 -3.92 -19.95
CA ALA A 307 -6.31 -5.34 -19.82
C ALA A 307 -5.59 -5.61 -18.48
N ILE A 308 -4.72 -4.70 -18.04
CA ILE A 308 -4.01 -4.79 -16.76
C ILE A 308 -4.98 -4.64 -15.58
N ILE A 309 -5.88 -3.65 -15.66
CA ILE A 309 -6.91 -3.38 -14.65
C ILE A 309 -7.79 -4.63 -14.45
N VAL A 310 -8.29 -5.21 -15.55
CA VAL A 310 -9.19 -6.36 -15.53
C VAL A 310 -8.48 -7.61 -15.00
N LEU A 311 -7.27 -7.90 -15.47
CA LEU A 311 -6.51 -9.08 -15.00
C LEU A 311 -6.18 -9.00 -13.51
N SER A 312 -5.71 -7.83 -13.05
CA SER A 312 -5.44 -7.59 -11.62
C SER A 312 -6.70 -7.74 -10.77
N THR A 313 -7.86 -7.32 -11.31
CA THR A 313 -9.16 -7.46 -10.62
C THR A 313 -9.59 -8.91 -10.50
N ALA A 314 -9.37 -9.72 -11.55
CA ALA A 314 -9.67 -11.15 -11.50
C ALA A 314 -8.82 -11.86 -10.43
N ILE A 315 -7.53 -11.54 -10.36
CA ILE A 315 -6.63 -12.07 -9.32
C ILE A 315 -7.10 -11.65 -7.92
N ALA A 316 -7.41 -10.36 -7.72
CA ALA A 316 -7.87 -9.87 -6.43
C ALA A 316 -9.16 -10.56 -5.95
N TYR A 317 -10.12 -10.74 -6.86
CA TYR A 317 -11.40 -11.40 -6.58
C TYR A 317 -11.19 -12.88 -6.23
N LEU A 318 -10.50 -13.62 -7.10
CA LEU A 318 -10.26 -15.06 -6.91
C LEU A 318 -9.36 -15.35 -5.70
N GLY A 319 -8.48 -14.41 -5.34
CA GLY A 319 -7.66 -14.46 -4.13
C GLY A 319 -8.40 -14.07 -2.85
N LYS A 320 -9.68 -13.69 -2.95
CA LYS A 320 -10.56 -13.32 -1.82
C LYS A 320 -10.07 -12.09 -1.03
N ALA A 321 -9.47 -11.12 -1.73
CA ALA A 321 -9.12 -9.83 -1.15
C ALA A 321 -10.37 -9.07 -0.69
N ARG A 322 -10.21 -8.11 0.23
CA ARG A 322 -11.32 -7.29 0.76
C ARG A 322 -11.35 -5.88 0.20
N ARG A 323 -10.23 -5.39 -0.31
CA ARG A 323 -10.13 -4.12 -1.03
C ARG A 323 -9.30 -4.30 -2.29
N ILE A 324 -9.66 -3.57 -3.34
CA ILE A 324 -8.82 -3.36 -4.53
C ILE A 324 -8.58 -1.87 -4.78
N MET A 325 -7.32 -1.50 -4.96
CA MET A 325 -6.92 -0.17 -5.41
C MET A 325 -7.05 -0.06 -6.92
N VAL A 326 -7.98 0.78 -7.35
CA VAL A 326 -8.36 0.91 -8.75
C VAL A 326 -7.46 1.92 -9.47
N LYS A 327 -6.93 1.51 -10.63
CA LYS A 327 -6.18 2.33 -11.58
C LYS A 327 -7.09 2.84 -12.69
N SER A 328 -6.60 3.82 -13.43
CA SER A 328 -7.30 4.38 -14.59
C SER A 328 -6.63 3.94 -15.90
N CYS A 329 -7.36 4.05 -17.01
CA CYS A 329 -6.77 3.87 -18.34
C CYS A 329 -5.78 4.99 -18.73
N GLU A 330 -5.70 6.07 -17.94
CA GLU A 330 -4.81 7.22 -18.15
C GLU A 330 -3.53 7.14 -17.30
N GLU A 331 -3.30 6.03 -16.57
CA GLU A 331 -2.11 5.85 -15.72
C GLU A 331 -0.79 6.01 -16.51
N GLY A 332 -0.77 5.64 -17.80
CA GLY A 332 0.37 5.84 -18.70
C GLY A 332 0.52 7.28 -19.24
N LEU A 333 -0.42 8.18 -18.93
CA LEU A 333 -0.50 9.55 -19.45
C LEU A 333 -0.28 10.61 -18.35
N GLY A 334 -0.72 10.37 -17.12
CA GLY A 334 -0.57 11.31 -16.00
C GLY A 334 -1.64 11.14 -14.93
N VAL A 335 -1.90 12.20 -14.16
CA VAL A 335 -3.02 12.24 -13.20
C VAL A 335 -4.33 12.13 -14.00
N PRO A 336 -5.20 11.15 -13.70
CA PRO A 336 -6.38 10.92 -14.49
C PRO A 336 -7.44 12.00 -14.29
N THR A 337 -8.25 12.19 -15.32
CA THR A 337 -9.52 12.92 -15.21
C THR A 337 -10.48 12.17 -14.27
N PRO A 338 -11.45 12.88 -13.63
CA PRO A 338 -12.48 12.22 -12.83
C PRO A 338 -13.23 11.11 -13.60
N GLN A 339 -13.51 11.35 -14.89
CA GLN A 339 -14.24 10.42 -15.75
C GLN A 339 -13.43 9.16 -16.08
N ALA A 340 -12.14 9.30 -16.41
CA ALA A 340 -11.28 8.14 -16.66
C ALA A 340 -11.10 7.28 -15.40
N ASN A 341 -11.04 7.93 -14.24
CA ASN A 341 -10.95 7.25 -12.96
C ASN A 341 -12.26 6.51 -12.62
N ALA A 342 -13.41 7.17 -12.76
CA ALA A 342 -14.72 6.53 -12.63
C ALA A 342 -14.90 5.37 -13.63
N ALA A 343 -14.37 5.47 -14.85
CA ALA A 343 -14.39 4.39 -15.82
C ALA A 343 -13.56 3.17 -15.37
N GLY A 344 -12.40 3.39 -14.73
CA GLY A 344 -11.62 2.34 -14.08
C GLY A 344 -12.42 1.62 -12.99
N VAL A 345 -13.17 2.36 -12.17
CA VAL A 345 -14.05 1.79 -11.12
C VAL A 345 -15.15 0.94 -11.74
N ARG A 346 -15.83 1.42 -12.79
CA ARG A 346 -16.86 0.65 -13.49
C ARG A 346 -16.32 -0.62 -14.14
N ALA A 347 -15.15 -0.54 -14.79
CA ALA A 347 -14.50 -1.72 -15.39
C ALA A 347 -14.16 -2.76 -14.32
N THR A 348 -13.62 -2.32 -13.18
CA THR A 348 -13.32 -3.17 -12.03
C THR A 348 -14.60 -3.82 -11.48
N ARG A 349 -15.69 -3.04 -11.32
CA ARG A 349 -16.99 -3.55 -10.84
C ARG A 349 -17.54 -4.63 -11.77
N GLN A 350 -17.49 -4.39 -13.09
CA GLN A 350 -17.96 -5.35 -14.08
C GLN A 350 -17.25 -6.71 -13.96
N VAL A 351 -15.93 -6.72 -13.70
CA VAL A 351 -15.18 -7.96 -13.48
C VAL A 351 -15.64 -8.66 -12.19
N VAL A 352 -15.80 -7.92 -11.09
CA VAL A 352 -16.31 -8.47 -9.82
C VAL A 352 -17.69 -9.10 -10.00
N ASP A 353 -18.59 -8.46 -10.75
CA ASP A 353 -19.93 -8.99 -11.01
C ASP A 353 -19.91 -10.24 -11.90
N MET A 354 -19.06 -10.29 -12.92
CA MET A 354 -18.91 -11.48 -13.77
C MET A 354 -18.31 -12.67 -13.03
N LEU A 355 -17.41 -12.42 -12.08
CA LEU A 355 -16.76 -13.46 -11.29
C LEU A 355 -17.57 -13.90 -10.07
N ARG A 356 -18.76 -13.33 -9.85
CA ARG A 356 -19.58 -13.61 -8.66
C ARG A 356 -19.75 -15.11 -8.40
N GLY A 357 -19.27 -15.55 -7.24
CA GLY A 357 -19.39 -16.95 -6.78
C GLY A 357 -18.36 -17.91 -7.38
N GLN A 358 -17.45 -17.42 -8.22
CA GLN A 358 -16.34 -18.23 -8.71
C GLN A 358 -15.24 -18.34 -7.67
N GLU A 359 -14.60 -19.51 -7.62
CA GLU A 359 -13.43 -19.77 -6.80
C GLU A 359 -12.31 -20.34 -7.68
N PHE A 360 -11.06 -20.07 -7.30
CA PHE A 360 -9.93 -20.71 -7.95
C PHE A 360 -9.69 -22.10 -7.33
N PRO A 361 -9.68 -23.19 -8.12
CA PRO A 361 -9.59 -24.54 -7.60
C PRO A 361 -8.21 -24.83 -6.98
N GLU A 362 -8.20 -25.70 -5.96
CA GLU A 362 -6.96 -26.23 -5.41
C GLU A 362 -6.20 -27.06 -6.45
N SER A 363 -4.87 -26.89 -6.48
CA SER A 363 -3.98 -27.69 -7.32
C SER A 363 -2.66 -27.99 -6.59
N PRO A 364 -1.93 -29.06 -6.98
CA PRO A 364 -0.58 -29.28 -6.48
C PRO A 364 0.34 -28.08 -6.67
N GLN A 365 0.29 -27.44 -7.85
CA GLN A 365 1.10 -26.27 -8.18
C GLN A 365 0.82 -25.08 -7.25
N LEU A 366 -0.46 -24.84 -6.94
CA LEU A 366 -0.84 -23.77 -6.02
C LEU A 366 -0.34 -24.03 -4.60
N ARG A 367 -0.43 -25.28 -4.13
CA ARG A 367 0.06 -25.66 -2.79
C ARG A 367 1.57 -25.59 -2.68
N GLU A 368 2.28 -26.06 -3.70
CA GLU A 368 3.75 -26.03 -3.76
C GLU A 368 4.26 -24.59 -3.77
N GLU A 369 3.70 -23.75 -4.64
CA GLU A 369 4.04 -22.33 -4.73
C GLU A 369 3.74 -21.60 -3.41
N GLN A 370 2.59 -21.88 -2.77
CA GLN A 370 2.24 -21.32 -1.47
C GLN A 370 3.23 -21.75 -0.38
N ALA A 371 3.65 -23.03 -0.36
CA ALA A 371 4.59 -23.53 0.64
C ALA A 371 5.97 -22.87 0.52
N ILE A 372 6.45 -22.65 -0.70
CA ILE A 372 7.70 -21.93 -0.95
C ILE A 372 7.60 -20.48 -0.45
N ILE A 373 6.56 -19.75 -0.84
CA ILE A 373 6.35 -18.35 -0.41
C ILE A 373 6.24 -18.24 1.11
N GLU A 374 5.51 -19.16 1.77
CA GLU A 374 5.40 -19.20 3.23
C GLU A 374 6.75 -19.45 3.91
N THR A 375 7.58 -20.33 3.34
CA THR A 375 8.90 -20.66 3.87
C THR A 375 9.83 -19.46 3.75
N GLU A 376 9.88 -18.82 2.59
CA GLU A 376 10.70 -17.64 2.33
C GLU A 376 10.30 -16.46 3.20
N GLY A 377 8.99 -16.17 3.27
CA GLY A 377 8.46 -15.09 4.09
C GLY A 377 8.79 -15.30 5.58
N ARG A 378 8.71 -16.56 6.05
CA ARG A 378 9.12 -16.92 7.41
C ARG A 378 10.60 -16.70 7.66
N LEU A 379 11.47 -17.15 6.76
CA LEU A 379 12.92 -16.97 6.88
C LEU A 379 13.29 -15.49 6.96
N LEU A 380 12.65 -14.63 6.18
CA LEU A 380 12.86 -13.18 6.22
C LEU A 380 12.42 -12.58 7.56
N ILE A 381 11.17 -12.82 7.98
CA ILE A 381 10.62 -12.23 9.21
C ILE A 381 11.37 -12.75 10.45
N ASP A 382 11.65 -14.06 10.55
CA ASP A 382 12.36 -14.64 11.68
C ASP A 382 13.81 -14.14 11.73
N LYS A 383 14.47 -13.90 10.59
CA LYS A 383 15.81 -13.31 10.58
C LYS A 383 15.81 -11.86 11.08
N VAL A 384 14.80 -11.07 10.72
CA VAL A 384 14.62 -9.71 11.24
C VAL A 384 14.45 -9.73 12.76
N LEU A 385 13.63 -10.65 13.29
CA LEU A 385 13.48 -10.84 14.73
C LEU A 385 14.78 -11.28 15.42
N GLU A 386 15.52 -12.20 14.83
CA GLU A 386 16.78 -12.71 15.37
C GLU A 386 17.82 -11.59 15.54
N VAL A 387 18.06 -10.80 14.49
CA VAL A 387 19.06 -9.71 14.58
C VAL A 387 18.58 -8.54 15.42
N GLY A 388 17.27 -8.43 15.66
CA GLY A 388 16.65 -7.48 16.57
C GLY A 388 16.59 -7.94 18.03
N ASP A 389 17.13 -9.11 18.37
CA ASP A 389 17.01 -9.72 19.71
C ASP A 389 15.54 -9.83 20.18
N GLY A 390 14.62 -10.07 19.23
CA GLY A 390 13.17 -10.13 19.44
C GLY A 390 12.42 -8.81 19.19
N ASP A 391 13.11 -7.68 19.10
CA ASP A 391 12.52 -6.39 18.74
C ASP A 391 12.45 -6.24 17.21
N ILE A 392 11.24 -6.31 16.65
CA ILE A 392 11.03 -6.25 15.19
C ILE A 392 11.39 -4.88 14.59
N ALA A 393 11.25 -3.78 15.34
CA ALA A 393 11.54 -2.44 14.85
C ALA A 393 13.06 -2.21 14.76
N VAL A 394 13.79 -2.58 15.82
CA VAL A 394 15.27 -2.57 15.83
C VAL A 394 15.82 -3.58 14.83
N GLY A 395 15.21 -4.76 14.77
CA GLY A 395 15.54 -5.82 13.83
C GLY A 395 15.44 -5.36 12.37
N ALA A 396 14.40 -4.60 12.02
CA ALA A 396 14.22 -4.09 10.66
C ALA A 396 15.40 -3.20 10.23
N VAL A 397 15.85 -2.29 11.11
CA VAL A 397 17.02 -1.44 10.86
C VAL A 397 18.28 -2.28 10.66
N ARG A 398 18.59 -3.15 11.62
CA ARG A 398 19.81 -3.99 11.59
C ARG A 398 19.83 -4.94 10.39
N ALA A 399 18.68 -5.51 10.03
CA ALA A 399 18.55 -6.40 8.88
C ALA A 399 18.86 -5.68 7.57
N HIS A 400 18.37 -4.45 7.39
CA HIS A 400 18.70 -3.62 6.22
C HIS A 400 20.19 -3.25 6.19
N GLU A 401 20.75 -2.83 7.33
CA GLU A 401 22.19 -2.51 7.44
C GLU A 401 23.09 -3.69 7.04
N ALA A 402 22.64 -4.92 7.32
CA ALA A 402 23.34 -6.16 6.96
C ALA A 402 22.99 -6.71 5.56
N GLY A 403 21.95 -6.21 4.90
CA GLY A 403 21.42 -6.76 3.64
C GLY A 403 20.64 -8.07 3.79
N LEU A 404 20.22 -8.40 5.02
CA LEU A 404 19.45 -9.61 5.33
C LEU A 404 17.98 -9.50 4.91
N ILE A 405 17.51 -8.29 4.65
CA ILE A 405 16.28 -7.99 3.95
C ILE A 405 16.52 -6.80 3.03
N GLU A 406 15.99 -6.86 1.81
CA GLU A 406 16.14 -5.81 0.81
C GLU A 406 14.83 -5.50 0.14
N PHE A 407 14.61 -4.23 -0.17
CA PHE A 407 13.40 -3.74 -0.79
C PHE A 407 13.66 -3.57 -2.30
N PRO A 408 12.87 -4.20 -3.19
CA PRO A 408 13.12 -4.17 -4.63
C PRO A 408 13.20 -2.74 -5.16
N PHE A 409 14.29 -2.42 -5.84
CA PHE A 409 14.54 -1.11 -6.46
C PHE A 409 14.36 0.08 -5.49
N SER A 410 14.73 -0.12 -4.22
CA SER A 410 14.79 0.95 -3.22
C SER A 410 15.67 2.11 -3.71
N ILE A 411 15.21 3.34 -3.50
CA ILE A 411 16.04 4.53 -3.70
C ILE A 411 16.80 4.91 -2.42
N ASN A 412 16.40 4.41 -1.26
CA ASN A 412 17.03 4.75 0.01
C ASN A 412 18.42 4.10 0.16
N LYS A 413 19.38 4.87 0.67
CA LYS A 413 20.78 4.45 0.90
C LYS A 413 20.95 3.30 1.91
N ALA A 414 19.94 3.02 2.73
CA ALA A 414 19.94 1.91 3.69
C ALA A 414 19.85 0.55 2.98
N ASN A 415 19.31 0.51 1.76
CA ASN A 415 19.21 -0.71 0.96
C ASN A 415 20.52 -0.99 0.22
N LYS A 416 21.01 -2.23 0.21
CA LYS A 416 22.31 -2.58 -0.42
C LYS A 416 22.24 -2.66 -1.94
N GLY A 417 21.06 -2.94 -2.49
CA GLY A 417 20.82 -3.10 -3.92
C GLY A 417 21.46 -4.35 -4.52
N GLN A 418 21.66 -5.41 -3.74
CA GLN A 418 22.28 -6.66 -4.22
C GLN A 418 21.24 -7.66 -4.73
N MET A 419 20.06 -7.64 -4.12
CA MET A 419 18.95 -8.50 -4.50
C MET A 419 18.38 -8.09 -5.89
N LEU A 420 18.34 -9.06 -6.80
CA LEU A 420 17.79 -8.94 -8.15
C LEU A 420 16.66 -9.93 -8.36
N LEU A 421 15.65 -9.51 -9.10
CA LEU A 421 14.47 -10.31 -9.46
C LEU A 421 14.39 -10.52 -10.97
N ALA A 422 13.79 -11.63 -11.38
CA ALA A 422 13.37 -11.87 -12.77
C ALA A 422 12.19 -12.84 -12.78
N ARG A 423 11.43 -12.86 -13.87
CA ARG A 423 10.40 -13.86 -14.11
C ARG A 423 11.03 -15.18 -14.57
N ASP A 424 10.46 -16.29 -14.14
CA ASP A 424 10.75 -17.62 -14.69
C ASP A 424 10.02 -17.87 -16.02
N ALA A 425 10.14 -19.09 -16.55
CA ALA A 425 9.57 -19.46 -17.85
C ALA A 425 8.04 -19.42 -17.91
N THR A 426 7.35 -19.43 -16.76
CA THR A 426 5.90 -19.33 -16.70
C THR A 426 5.43 -17.90 -16.42
N GLY A 427 6.36 -16.98 -16.12
CA GLY A 427 6.09 -15.59 -15.81
C GLY A 427 6.02 -15.30 -14.30
N ALA A 428 6.28 -16.27 -13.42
CA ALA A 428 6.30 -16.05 -11.98
C ALA A 428 7.62 -15.38 -11.56
N VAL A 429 7.57 -14.42 -10.63
CA VAL A 429 8.76 -13.66 -10.18
C VAL A 429 9.61 -14.52 -9.24
N ARG A 430 10.92 -14.52 -9.44
CA ARG A 430 11.93 -15.30 -8.72
C ARG A 430 13.13 -14.44 -8.34
N PHE A 431 13.90 -14.90 -7.36
CA PHE A 431 15.19 -14.30 -7.02
C PHE A 431 16.25 -14.69 -8.06
N LEU A 432 16.61 -13.74 -8.91
CA LEU A 432 17.73 -13.88 -9.86
C LEU A 432 19.06 -13.91 -9.11
N ASP A 433 19.22 -12.97 -8.18
CA ASP A 433 20.29 -12.95 -7.21
C ASP A 433 19.67 -12.58 -5.86
N PRO A 434 19.63 -13.48 -4.86
CA PRO A 434 19.08 -13.15 -3.55
C PRO A 434 20.07 -12.34 -2.68
N GLY A 435 21.30 -12.07 -3.12
CA GLY A 435 22.31 -11.41 -2.28
C GLY A 435 22.47 -12.10 -0.92
N HIS A 436 22.38 -11.29 0.15
CA HIS A 436 22.50 -11.73 1.55
C HIS A 436 21.17 -12.17 2.19
N LEU A 437 20.07 -12.29 1.44
CA LEU A 437 18.82 -12.80 2.01
C LEU A 437 19.05 -14.18 2.67
N PRO A 438 18.39 -14.48 3.81
CA PRO A 438 18.68 -15.63 4.68
C PRO A 438 18.12 -16.95 4.14
N PHE A 439 18.18 -17.15 2.82
CA PHE A 439 17.69 -18.35 2.17
C PHE A 439 18.70 -19.49 2.22
N PRO A 440 18.29 -20.69 2.68
CA PRO A 440 19.13 -21.88 2.63
C PRO A 440 19.33 -22.33 1.18
N LYS A 441 20.24 -23.28 0.99
CA LYS A 441 20.68 -23.72 -0.34
C LYS A 441 19.52 -24.25 -1.18
N GLU A 442 18.58 -24.94 -0.57
CA GLU A 442 17.44 -25.57 -1.23
C GLU A 442 16.50 -24.52 -1.85
N ILE A 443 16.23 -23.43 -1.13
CA ILE A 443 15.43 -22.30 -1.63
C ILE A 443 16.17 -21.60 -2.77
N ARG A 444 17.47 -21.33 -2.60
CA ARG A 444 18.29 -20.72 -3.65
C ARG A 444 18.32 -21.57 -4.92
N GLN A 445 18.39 -22.90 -4.77
CA GLN A 445 18.38 -23.85 -5.87
C GLN A 445 17.03 -23.86 -6.59
N PHE A 446 15.91 -23.81 -5.87
CA PHE A 446 14.57 -23.71 -6.46
C PHE A 446 14.45 -22.51 -7.42
N HIS A 447 14.83 -21.31 -6.99
CA HIS A 447 14.78 -20.11 -7.85
C HIS A 447 15.69 -20.24 -9.06
N GLN A 448 16.92 -20.74 -8.87
CA GLN A 448 17.86 -20.95 -9.95
C GLN A 448 17.37 -21.96 -10.99
N GLU A 449 16.71 -23.05 -10.57
CA GLU A 449 16.16 -24.05 -11.48
C GLU A 449 15.04 -23.46 -12.34
N LYS A 450 14.10 -22.72 -11.74
CA LYS A 450 13.02 -22.03 -12.45
C LYS A 450 13.53 -21.01 -13.47
N LEU A 451 14.55 -20.24 -13.11
CA LEU A 451 15.16 -19.27 -14.01
C LEU A 451 15.97 -19.92 -15.14
N ARG A 452 16.68 -21.03 -14.86
CA ARG A 452 17.42 -21.78 -15.89
C ARG A 452 16.50 -22.34 -16.97
N GLU A 453 15.26 -22.70 -16.64
CA GLU A 453 14.26 -23.11 -17.63
C GLU A 453 14.02 -21.99 -18.66
N ARG A 454 13.85 -20.75 -18.18
CA ARG A 454 13.68 -19.56 -19.04
C ARG A 454 14.94 -19.25 -19.86
N GLN A 455 16.11 -19.32 -19.22
CA GLN A 455 17.38 -19.08 -19.91
C GLN A 455 17.59 -20.07 -21.06
N ARG A 456 17.23 -21.34 -20.87
CA ARG A 456 17.31 -22.37 -21.92
C ARG A 456 16.31 -22.13 -23.05
N SER A 457 15.09 -21.65 -22.74
CA SER A 457 14.06 -21.42 -23.77
C SER A 457 14.29 -20.15 -24.57
N GLU A 458 14.79 -19.08 -23.95
CA GLU A 458 14.94 -17.77 -24.59
C GLU A 458 16.39 -17.45 -25.00
N GLY A 459 17.39 -18.16 -24.48
CA GLY A 459 18.81 -17.90 -24.76
C GLY A 459 19.32 -16.56 -24.22
N LEU A 460 18.71 -16.06 -23.14
CA LEU A 460 19.02 -14.75 -22.55
C LEU A 460 19.98 -14.84 -21.38
N GLU A 461 20.78 -13.79 -21.24
CA GLU A 461 21.59 -13.56 -20.06
C GLU A 461 20.74 -13.07 -18.86
N PRO A 462 21.13 -13.36 -17.60
CA PRO A 462 20.43 -12.97 -16.38
C PRO A 462 19.92 -11.52 -16.35
N LEU A 463 20.80 -10.55 -16.61
CA LEU A 463 20.45 -9.14 -16.55
C LEU A 463 19.52 -8.70 -17.69
N GLU A 464 19.57 -9.37 -18.84
CA GLU A 464 18.67 -9.10 -19.94
C GLU A 464 17.23 -9.53 -19.60
N MET A 465 17.07 -10.67 -18.90
CA MET A 465 15.76 -11.09 -18.39
C MET A 465 15.16 -10.03 -17.46
N LEU A 466 15.94 -9.53 -16.49
CA LEU A 466 15.50 -8.48 -15.58
C LEU A 466 15.06 -7.21 -16.31
N VAL A 467 15.89 -6.70 -17.24
CA VAL A 467 15.56 -5.48 -18.00
C VAL A 467 14.29 -5.68 -18.84
N ARG A 468 14.06 -6.89 -19.36
CA ARG A 468 12.85 -7.20 -20.11
C ARG A 468 11.61 -7.15 -19.22
N ASP A 469 11.66 -7.79 -18.06
CA ASP A 469 10.52 -7.90 -17.15
C ASP A 469 10.10 -6.54 -16.57
N LEU A 470 11.06 -5.64 -16.33
CA LEU A 470 10.76 -4.25 -15.92
C LEU A 470 9.97 -3.45 -16.95
N ARG A 471 9.97 -3.86 -18.23
CA ARG A 471 9.31 -3.16 -19.33
C ARG A 471 8.08 -3.90 -19.87
N GLU A 472 8.01 -5.19 -19.63
CA GLU A 472 7.04 -6.12 -20.22
C GLU A 472 5.59 -5.61 -20.17
N VAL A 473 5.14 -5.12 -19.01
CA VAL A 473 3.75 -4.67 -18.83
C VAL A 473 3.43 -3.40 -19.62
N ARG A 474 4.38 -2.46 -19.71
CA ARG A 474 4.19 -1.19 -20.45
C ARG A 474 4.38 -1.35 -21.95
N ALA A 475 5.40 -2.09 -22.32
CA ALA A 475 5.90 -2.21 -23.69
C ALA A 475 6.50 -3.60 -23.85
N PRO A 476 5.67 -4.63 -24.07
CA PRO A 476 6.16 -5.98 -24.30
C PRO A 476 7.12 -5.95 -25.50
N PHE A 477 8.25 -6.65 -25.38
CA PHE A 477 9.21 -6.72 -26.47
C PHE A 477 8.52 -7.34 -27.68
N PRO A 478 8.75 -6.82 -28.91
CA PRO A 478 8.23 -7.46 -30.10
C PRO A 478 8.77 -8.90 -30.10
N GLU A 479 7.85 -9.87 -30.10
CA GLU A 479 8.21 -11.28 -30.17
C GLU A 479 9.20 -11.50 -31.31
N ALA A 480 10.21 -12.33 -31.07
CA ALA A 480 11.04 -12.85 -32.13
C ALA A 480 10.15 -13.67 -33.07
N LYS A 481 9.65 -13.03 -34.13
CA LYS A 481 8.90 -13.64 -35.25
C LYS A 481 7.85 -14.67 -34.81
N THR A 482 6.88 -14.29 -33.99
CA THR A 482 5.59 -14.99 -34.01
C THR A 482 4.91 -14.70 -35.33
N ARG A 483 4.64 -15.79 -36.06
CA ARG A 483 3.75 -15.82 -37.20
C ARG A 483 2.42 -15.23 -36.76
N ARG A 484 2.16 -13.95 -37.08
CA ARG A 484 0.78 -13.47 -37.13
C ARG A 484 0.04 -14.42 -38.05
N LEU A 485 -1.04 -15.02 -37.56
CA LEU A 485 -2.02 -15.67 -38.42
C LEU A 485 -2.52 -14.57 -39.36
N VAL A 486 -2.09 -14.67 -40.62
CA VAL A 486 -2.59 -13.87 -41.73
C VAL A 486 -3.99 -14.34 -42.05
#